data_AF-A0A151ACJ1-F1
#
_entry.id   AF-A0A151ACJ1-F1
#
_cell.length_a   1.000
_cell.length_b   1.000
_cell.length_c   1.000
_cell.angle_alpha   90.00
_cell.angle_beta   90.00
_cell.angle_gamma   90.00
#
_symmetry.space_group_name_H-M   'P 1'
#
loop_
_entity.id
_entity.type
_entity.pdbx_description
1 polymer ?
#
loop_
_entity_poly.entity_id
_entity_poly.type
_entity_poly.pdbx_seq_one_letter_code
_entity_poly.pdbx_strand_id
1 'polypeptide(L)'
;MFETQTEDRGQVGIGTLIVFIAMVLVAAIAAGVLINTAGFLQTQAEDTGIESTQQVSDNLQVLSEVGSVNNDQVEKTSLTVQRAPGAGDIDLTELDIQYLGPSGAENIGAAETYTVEITSGSTAGTEVTVDPIGVTATTDENGVATFELSNGEYVATSTDGDVDVTVADSSTTATVATDGATITDTAGPDGDTGYTISAISSESGGDNVMTDNSDRYRITLDHTALGGNKFNIAALGAGDDVELTITTASGAQHTVTVQVPDSLTSAGNVVAL
;
A
#
# COMPACT_ATOMS: atom_id res chain seq x y z
N MET A 1 18.25 -29.90 90.43
CA MET A 1 18.33 -29.83 88.95
C MET A 1 17.43 -28.68 88.55
N PHE A 2 18.02 -27.53 88.23
CA PHE A 2 17.28 -26.35 87.78
C PHE A 2 17.48 -26.28 86.26
N GLU A 3 16.41 -26.59 85.54
CA GLU A 3 16.39 -26.62 84.08
C GLU A 3 16.19 -25.18 83.60
N THR A 4 17.11 -24.68 82.78
CA THR A 4 17.08 -23.32 82.23
C THR A 4 15.97 -23.23 81.17
N GLN A 5 14.75 -22.89 81.59
CA GLN A 5 13.57 -22.71 80.71
C GLN A 5 13.58 -21.37 79.93
N THR A 6 14.72 -20.71 79.83
CA THR A 6 14.84 -19.37 79.24
C THR A 6 15.33 -19.37 77.80
N GLU A 7 15.95 -20.46 77.32
CA GLU A 7 16.53 -20.57 75.99
C GLU A 7 15.46 -20.71 74.88
N ASP A 8 14.30 -21.31 75.15
CA ASP A 8 13.28 -21.59 74.13
C ASP A 8 12.51 -20.34 73.65
N ARG A 9 12.38 -19.30 74.49
CA ARG A 9 11.65 -18.08 74.12
C ARG A 9 12.43 -17.22 73.12
N GLY A 10 13.75 -17.20 73.20
CA GLY A 10 14.62 -16.53 72.21
C GLY A 10 14.61 -17.25 70.86
N GLN A 11 14.54 -18.58 70.87
CA GLN A 11 14.49 -19.41 69.67
C GLN A 11 13.18 -19.23 68.88
N VAL A 12 12.03 -19.15 69.56
CA VAL A 12 10.74 -18.90 68.89
C VAL A 12 10.72 -17.51 68.23
N GLY A 13 11.25 -16.48 68.89
CA GLY A 13 11.32 -15.11 68.35
C GLY A 13 12.17 -15.03 67.08
N ILE A 14 13.32 -15.71 67.05
CA ILE A 14 14.17 -15.79 65.85
C ILE A 14 13.45 -16.54 64.72
N GLY A 15 12.71 -17.62 65.01
CA GLY A 15 11.91 -18.33 64.03
C GLY A 15 10.84 -17.45 63.37
N THR A 16 10.15 -16.62 64.16
CA THR A 16 9.14 -15.68 63.63
C THR A 16 9.75 -14.59 62.75
N LEU A 17 10.93 -14.08 63.07
CA LEU A 17 11.64 -13.09 62.25
C LEU A 17 12.08 -13.67 60.91
N ILE A 18 12.56 -14.92 60.89
CA ILE A 18 12.97 -15.59 59.64
C ILE A 18 11.77 -15.76 58.71
N VAL A 19 10.63 -16.24 59.21
CA VAL A 19 9.40 -16.41 58.42
C VAL A 19 8.88 -15.07 57.92
N PHE A 20 8.95 -14.03 58.76
CA PHE A 20 8.53 -12.69 58.37
C PHE A 20 9.35 -12.16 57.18
N ILE A 21 10.68 -12.26 57.25
CA ILE A 21 11.56 -11.82 56.16
C ILE A 21 11.32 -12.66 54.90
N ALA A 22 11.20 -13.98 55.04
CA ALA A 22 10.92 -14.86 53.91
C ALA A 22 9.60 -14.51 53.20
N MET A 23 8.54 -14.25 53.96
CA MET A 23 7.25 -13.85 53.41
C MET A 23 7.33 -12.50 52.68
N VAL A 24 8.07 -11.53 53.25
CA VAL A 24 8.28 -10.23 52.61
C VAL A 24 9.04 -10.37 51.29
N LEU A 25 10.07 -11.23 51.23
CA LEU A 25 10.81 -11.47 49.99
C LEU A 25 9.95 -12.15 48.92
N VAL A 26 9.17 -13.16 49.28
CA VAL A 26 8.23 -13.82 48.36
C VAL A 26 7.18 -12.83 47.85
N ALA A 27 6.63 -12.00 48.73
CA ALA A 27 5.68 -10.96 48.36
C ALA A 27 6.29 -9.92 47.41
N ALA A 28 7.56 -9.54 47.61
CA ALA A 28 8.26 -8.61 46.73
C ALA A 28 8.48 -9.19 45.32
N ILE A 29 8.89 -10.46 45.21
CA ILE A 29 9.05 -11.13 43.92
C ILE A 29 7.70 -11.28 43.22
N ALA A 30 6.66 -11.72 43.96
CA ALA A 30 5.31 -11.84 43.43
C ALA A 30 4.76 -10.50 42.93
N ALA A 31 4.95 -9.41 43.68
CA ALA A 31 4.57 -8.06 43.25
C ALA A 31 5.33 -7.61 41.99
N GLY A 32 6.62 -7.91 41.89
CA GLY A 32 7.43 -7.63 40.70
C GLY A 32 6.90 -8.34 39.45
N VAL A 33 6.51 -9.61 39.57
CA VAL A 33 5.88 -10.37 38.48
C VAL A 33 4.53 -9.75 38.11
N LEU A 34 3.68 -9.43 39.09
CA LEU A 34 2.36 -8.84 38.85
C LEU A 34 2.44 -7.49 38.14
N ILE A 35 3.40 -6.63 38.51
CA ILE A 35 3.60 -5.33 37.85
C ILE A 35 4.09 -5.53 36.42
N ASN A 36 5.03 -6.46 36.19
CA ASN A 36 5.54 -6.72 34.86
C ASN A 36 4.45 -7.29 33.92
N THR A 37 3.65 -8.23 34.42
CA THR A 37 2.50 -8.76 33.67
C THR A 37 1.45 -7.68 33.42
N ALA A 38 1.17 -6.81 34.40
CA ALA A 38 0.25 -5.70 34.20
C ALA A 38 0.74 -4.70 33.14
N GLY A 39 2.04 -4.38 33.15
CA GLY A 39 2.65 -3.51 32.15
C GLY A 39 2.59 -4.11 30.75
N PHE A 40 2.93 -5.39 30.59
CA PHE A 40 2.81 -6.11 29.32
C PHE A 40 1.36 -6.11 28.80
N LEU A 41 0.39 -6.44 29.66
CA LEU A 41 -1.02 -6.46 29.28
C LEU A 41 -1.56 -5.06 28.97
N GLN A 42 -1.03 -4.02 29.60
CA GLN A 42 -1.40 -2.64 29.31
C GLN A 42 -0.94 -2.23 27.91
N THR A 43 0.34 -2.43 27.57
CA THR A 43 0.87 -2.12 26.23
C THR A 43 0.10 -2.92 25.17
N GLN A 44 -0.09 -4.22 25.39
CA GLN A 44 -0.87 -5.04 24.46
C GLN A 44 -2.31 -4.53 24.29
N ALA A 45 -2.97 -4.08 25.36
CA ALA A 45 -4.33 -3.54 25.29
C ALA A 45 -4.39 -2.18 24.59
N GLU A 46 -3.36 -1.34 24.74
CA GLU A 46 -3.23 -0.07 24.03
C GLU A 46 -3.00 -0.32 22.53
N ASP A 47 -2.06 -1.19 22.17
CA ASP A 47 -1.76 -1.55 20.78
C ASP A 47 -2.99 -2.16 20.08
N THR A 48 -3.65 -3.13 20.73
CA THR A 48 -4.89 -3.74 20.20
C THR A 48 -6.01 -2.70 20.09
N GLY A 49 -6.04 -1.73 21.00
CA GLY A 49 -6.99 -0.61 20.98
C GLY A 49 -6.77 0.28 19.76
N ILE A 50 -5.53 0.65 19.49
CA ILE A 50 -5.16 1.46 18.31
C ILE A 50 -5.48 0.69 17.03
N GLU A 51 -5.02 -0.55 16.90
CA GLU A 51 -5.28 -1.41 15.72
C GLU A 51 -6.78 -1.62 15.47
N SER A 52 -7.56 -1.89 16.52
CA SER A 52 -9.01 -2.05 16.39
C SER A 52 -9.71 -0.77 15.97
N THR A 53 -9.23 0.40 16.44
CA THR A 53 -9.79 1.68 16.01
C THR A 53 -9.42 2.00 14.57
N GLN A 54 -8.17 1.75 14.17
CA GLN A 54 -7.67 1.94 12.80
C GLN A 54 -8.40 1.03 11.81
N GLN A 55 -8.63 -0.24 12.16
CA GLN A 55 -9.35 -1.18 11.30
C GLN A 55 -10.76 -0.71 10.92
N VAL A 56 -11.43 0.05 11.79
CA VAL A 56 -12.77 0.59 11.51
C VAL A 56 -12.74 2.01 10.95
N SER A 57 -11.74 2.82 11.31
CA SER A 57 -11.65 4.21 10.85
C SER A 57 -10.97 4.34 9.51
N ASP A 58 -9.91 3.56 9.24
CA ASP A 58 -9.00 3.71 8.09
C ASP A 58 -9.57 3.05 6.84
N ASN A 59 -10.78 3.46 6.51
CA ASN A 59 -11.48 3.03 5.32
C ASN A 59 -11.22 4.01 4.16
N LEU A 60 -11.36 3.53 2.94
CA LEU A 60 -11.30 4.33 1.73
C LEU A 60 -12.67 4.33 1.06
N GLN A 61 -12.95 5.40 0.33
CA GLN A 61 -14.15 5.56 -0.46
C GLN A 61 -13.78 5.50 -1.94
N VAL A 62 -14.55 4.72 -2.70
CA VAL A 62 -14.49 4.73 -4.16
C VAL A 62 -15.46 5.79 -4.69
N LEU A 63 -14.97 6.70 -5.54
CA LEU A 63 -15.73 7.81 -6.10
C LEU A 63 -16.21 7.52 -7.52
N SER A 64 -15.43 6.78 -8.30
CA SER A 64 -15.80 6.43 -9.67
C SER A 64 -15.07 5.19 -10.15
N GLU A 65 -15.81 4.37 -10.87
CA GLU A 65 -15.37 3.18 -11.57
C GLU A 65 -15.45 3.46 -13.08
N VAL A 66 -14.31 3.32 -13.77
CA VAL A 66 -14.26 3.49 -15.23
C VAL A 66 -13.48 2.36 -15.87
N GLY A 67 -13.94 1.91 -17.02
CA GLY A 67 -13.31 0.88 -17.84
C GLY A 67 -12.73 1.46 -19.12
N SER A 68 -11.53 1.03 -19.49
CA SER A 68 -10.98 1.28 -20.82
C SER A 68 -11.38 0.15 -21.77
N VAL A 69 -12.07 0.49 -22.85
CA VAL A 69 -12.57 -0.48 -23.84
C VAL A 69 -11.66 -0.54 -25.06
N ASN A 70 -11.32 -1.75 -25.47
CA ASN A 70 -10.58 -2.05 -26.70
C ASN A 70 -11.11 -3.35 -27.29
N ASN A 71 -11.30 -3.41 -28.61
CA ASN A 71 -11.84 -4.56 -29.33
C ASN A 71 -13.13 -5.17 -28.69
N ASP A 72 -14.07 -4.30 -28.27
CA ASP A 72 -15.32 -4.69 -27.60
C ASP A 72 -15.14 -5.45 -26.27
N GLN A 73 -14.01 -5.24 -25.58
CA GLN A 73 -13.75 -5.76 -24.23
C GLN A 73 -13.19 -4.66 -23.33
N VAL A 74 -13.45 -4.74 -22.03
CA VAL A 74 -12.81 -3.89 -21.02
C VAL A 74 -11.45 -4.52 -20.68
N GLU A 75 -10.38 -3.85 -21.10
CA GLU A 75 -9.01 -4.29 -20.85
C GLU A 75 -8.44 -3.72 -19.55
N LYS A 76 -8.90 -2.54 -19.13
CA LYS A 76 -8.44 -1.90 -17.89
C LYS A 76 -9.62 -1.43 -17.07
N THR A 77 -9.60 -1.68 -15.77
CA THR A 77 -10.56 -1.13 -14.82
C THR A 77 -9.84 -0.16 -13.89
N SER A 78 -10.30 1.08 -13.83
CA SER A 78 -9.73 2.14 -13.01
C SER A 78 -10.73 2.61 -11.96
N LEU A 79 -10.28 2.64 -10.71
CA LEU A 79 -11.04 3.10 -9.56
C LEU A 79 -10.42 4.39 -9.06
N THR A 80 -11.21 5.46 -9.01
CA THR A 80 -10.80 6.68 -8.30
C THR A 80 -11.19 6.55 -6.85
N VAL A 81 -10.19 6.56 -5.98
CA VAL A 81 -10.32 6.37 -4.54
C VAL A 81 -9.89 7.61 -3.78
N GLN A 82 -10.46 7.77 -2.61
CA GLN A 82 -10.17 8.83 -1.66
C GLN A 82 -10.28 8.29 -0.24
N ARG A 83 -9.59 8.91 0.71
CA ARG A 83 -9.70 8.60 2.12
C ARG A 83 -11.11 8.85 2.66
N ALA A 84 -11.68 7.90 3.41
CA ALA A 84 -12.99 8.10 4.04
C ALA A 84 -12.91 9.18 5.14
N PRO A 85 -14.01 9.89 5.44
CA PRO A 85 -14.03 10.87 6.52
C PRO A 85 -13.67 10.24 7.88
N GLY A 86 -12.62 10.76 8.52
CA GLY A 86 -12.15 10.30 9.83
C GLY A 86 -11.16 9.14 9.79
N ALA A 87 -10.79 8.64 8.61
CA ALA A 87 -9.64 7.76 8.43
C ALA A 87 -8.32 8.50 8.69
N GLY A 88 -7.33 7.76 9.19
CA GLY A 88 -5.93 8.20 9.23
C GLY A 88 -5.27 8.15 7.85
N ASP A 89 -3.95 8.26 7.80
CA ASP A 89 -3.23 8.14 6.55
C ASP A 89 -3.33 6.72 6.00
N ILE A 90 -3.57 6.58 4.69
CA ILE A 90 -3.74 5.28 4.03
C ILE A 90 -2.66 5.12 2.98
N ASP A 91 -1.77 4.15 3.18
CA ASP A 91 -0.79 3.74 2.18
C ASP A 91 -1.46 2.86 1.11
N LEU A 92 -1.36 3.28 -0.15
CA LEU A 92 -1.97 2.57 -1.28
C LEU A 92 -1.07 1.46 -1.84
N THR A 93 0.20 1.40 -1.45
CA THR A 93 1.15 0.37 -1.90
C THR A 93 0.97 -0.95 -1.15
N GLU A 94 0.43 -0.89 0.07
CA GLU A 94 0.13 -2.05 0.92
C GLU A 94 -1.32 -2.55 0.78
N LEU A 95 -2.08 -2.09 -0.22
CA LEU A 95 -3.44 -2.61 -0.42
C LEU A 95 -3.40 -4.04 -0.98
N ASP A 96 -4.34 -4.85 -0.52
CA ASP A 96 -4.67 -6.14 -1.12
C ASP A 96 -6.03 -6.03 -1.80
N ILE A 97 -6.08 -6.26 -3.11
CA ILE A 97 -7.31 -6.20 -3.91
C ILE A 97 -7.72 -7.61 -4.29
N GLN A 98 -8.79 -8.10 -3.68
CA GLN A 98 -9.44 -9.33 -4.11
C GLN A 98 -10.37 -9.05 -5.27
N TYR A 99 -10.02 -9.62 -6.42
CA TYR A 99 -10.82 -9.63 -7.63
C TYR A 99 -11.64 -10.91 -7.70
N LEU A 100 -12.95 -10.79 -7.89
CA LEU A 100 -13.85 -11.89 -8.16
C LEU A 100 -14.60 -11.60 -9.47
N GLY A 101 -14.28 -12.36 -10.51
CA GLY A 101 -14.90 -12.21 -11.82
C GLY A 101 -15.33 -13.54 -12.43
N PRO A 102 -15.76 -13.55 -13.70
CA PRO A 102 -16.28 -14.74 -14.36
C PRO A 102 -15.23 -15.86 -14.53
N SER A 103 -13.95 -15.51 -14.57
CA SER A 103 -12.82 -16.44 -14.70
C SER A 103 -12.38 -17.06 -13.36
N GLY A 104 -12.73 -16.46 -12.22
CA GLY A 104 -12.32 -16.92 -10.90
C GLY A 104 -12.08 -15.78 -9.91
N ALA A 105 -11.47 -16.14 -8.77
CA ALA A 105 -11.07 -15.20 -7.73
C ALA A 105 -9.55 -15.12 -7.64
N GLU A 106 -9.00 -13.92 -7.54
CA GLU A 106 -7.57 -13.63 -7.48
C GLU A 106 -7.30 -12.53 -6.46
N ASN A 107 -6.19 -12.62 -5.72
CA ASN A 107 -5.72 -11.54 -4.86
C ASN A 107 -4.59 -10.80 -5.58
N ILE A 108 -4.73 -9.49 -5.76
CA ILE A 108 -3.84 -8.65 -6.53
C ILE A 108 -3.17 -7.67 -5.56
N GLY A 109 -1.84 -7.77 -5.47
CA GLY A 109 -1.01 -6.79 -4.78
C GLY A 109 -0.60 -5.63 -5.70
N ALA A 110 0.13 -4.66 -5.13
CA ALA A 110 0.71 -3.59 -5.92
C ALA A 110 1.70 -4.16 -6.95
N ALA A 111 1.76 -3.54 -8.12
CA ALA A 111 2.79 -3.86 -9.09
C ALA A 111 4.17 -3.43 -8.56
N GLU A 112 5.17 -4.30 -8.70
CA GLU A 112 6.56 -3.99 -8.35
C GLU A 112 7.06 -2.77 -9.13
N THR A 113 7.84 -1.91 -8.46
CA THR A 113 8.46 -0.71 -9.04
C THR A 113 9.93 -0.96 -9.36
N TYR A 114 10.40 -0.35 -10.45
CA TYR A 114 11.77 -0.43 -10.93
C TYR A 114 12.39 0.96 -11.02
N THR A 115 13.69 1.05 -10.76
CA THR A 115 14.42 2.31 -10.93
C THR A 115 14.61 2.60 -12.43
N VAL A 116 14.05 3.71 -12.88
CA VAL A 116 14.18 4.23 -14.23
C VAL A 116 14.99 5.53 -14.20
N GLU A 117 16.01 5.61 -15.03
CA GLU A 117 16.80 6.82 -15.23
C GLU A 117 16.25 7.59 -16.45
N ILE A 118 15.99 8.87 -16.27
CA ILE A 118 15.55 9.76 -17.34
C ILE A 118 16.59 10.85 -17.48
N THR A 119 17.15 11.01 -18.68
CA THR A 119 18.19 11.99 -18.94
C THR A 119 17.58 13.21 -19.60
N SER A 120 17.71 14.39 -18.99
CA SER A 120 17.39 15.65 -19.65
C SER A 120 18.59 16.15 -20.45
N GLY A 121 18.37 16.89 -21.54
CA GLY A 121 19.44 17.54 -22.29
C GLY A 121 20.15 18.70 -21.57
N SER A 122 19.62 19.16 -20.43
CA SER A 122 20.19 20.24 -19.61
C SER A 122 21.02 19.74 -18.41
N THR A 123 21.66 20.69 -17.73
CA THR A 123 22.50 20.49 -16.53
C THR A 123 21.64 20.34 -15.26
N ALA A 124 22.29 19.97 -14.15
CA ALA A 124 21.73 19.80 -12.81
C ALA A 124 20.62 20.78 -12.40
N GLY A 125 19.60 20.24 -11.75
CA GLY A 125 18.50 20.99 -11.17
C GLY A 125 17.34 21.26 -12.13
N THR A 126 17.29 20.57 -13.27
CA THR A 126 16.11 20.57 -14.15
C THR A 126 15.05 19.66 -13.54
N GLU A 127 13.81 20.12 -13.43
CA GLU A 127 12.68 19.31 -12.96
C GLU A 127 12.17 18.43 -14.10
N VAL A 128 12.04 17.13 -13.82
CA VAL A 128 11.43 16.12 -14.68
C VAL A 128 10.20 15.60 -13.94
N THR A 129 9.04 15.63 -14.57
CA THR A 129 7.77 15.13 -14.04
C THR A 129 7.34 13.89 -14.82
N VAL A 130 6.90 12.84 -14.12
CA VAL A 130 6.38 11.61 -14.71
C VAL A 130 4.89 11.48 -14.45
N ASP A 131 4.09 11.55 -15.50
CA ASP A 131 2.65 11.33 -15.48
C ASP A 131 2.30 9.88 -15.86
N PRO A 132 1.21 9.30 -15.35
CA PRO A 132 0.21 9.92 -14.47
C PRO A 132 0.55 9.82 -12.96
N ILE A 133 1.73 9.35 -12.57
CA ILE A 133 2.09 9.26 -11.13
C ILE A 133 2.21 10.66 -10.51
N GLY A 134 2.56 11.67 -11.30
CA GLY A 134 2.74 13.06 -10.85
C GLY A 134 4.01 13.24 -10.00
N VAL A 135 4.96 12.32 -10.09
CA VAL A 135 6.24 12.40 -9.38
C VAL A 135 7.14 13.37 -10.12
N THR A 136 7.75 14.29 -9.38
CA THR A 136 8.78 15.19 -9.92
C THR A 136 10.13 14.86 -9.28
N ALA A 137 11.17 14.71 -10.10
CA ALA A 137 12.54 14.58 -9.63
C ALA A 137 13.42 15.62 -10.33
N THR A 138 14.45 16.08 -9.62
CA THR A 138 15.44 17.01 -10.18
C THR A 138 16.62 16.25 -10.75
N THR A 139 17.14 16.70 -11.88
CA THR A 139 18.32 16.10 -12.49
C THR A 139 19.59 16.33 -11.67
N ASP A 140 20.46 15.33 -11.67
CA ASP A 140 21.78 15.35 -11.06
C ASP A 140 22.80 16.15 -11.91
N GLU A 141 24.08 16.12 -11.51
CA GLU A 141 25.18 16.77 -12.24
C GLU A 141 25.37 16.29 -13.69
N ASN A 142 24.84 15.11 -14.02
CA ASN A 142 24.89 14.50 -15.34
C ASN A 142 23.60 14.71 -16.14
N GLY A 143 22.63 15.45 -15.62
CA GLY A 143 21.33 15.65 -16.27
C GLY A 143 20.38 14.46 -16.08
N VAL A 144 20.63 13.56 -15.12
CA VAL A 144 19.82 12.36 -14.89
C VAL A 144 18.87 12.55 -13.71
N ALA A 145 17.59 12.30 -13.93
CA ALA A 145 16.56 12.17 -12.90
C ALA A 145 16.17 10.70 -12.74
N THR A 146 16.12 10.22 -11.49
CA THR A 146 15.80 8.83 -11.16
C THR A 146 14.37 8.73 -10.65
N PHE A 147 13.62 7.73 -11.14
CA PHE A 147 12.24 7.47 -10.75
C PHE A 147 12.07 6.00 -10.38
N GLU A 148 11.09 5.68 -9.54
CA GLU A 148 10.65 4.31 -9.30
C GLU A 148 9.27 4.14 -9.96
N LEU A 149 9.22 3.36 -11.04
CA LEU A 149 8.04 3.18 -11.87
C LEU A 149 7.63 1.71 -11.87
N SER A 150 6.35 1.41 -11.71
CA SER A 150 5.82 0.06 -11.92
C SER A 150 5.48 -0.19 -13.39
N ASN A 151 5.05 -1.40 -13.75
CA ASN A 151 4.61 -1.67 -15.12
C ASN A 151 3.56 -0.66 -15.60
N GLY A 152 3.63 -0.22 -16.85
CA GLY A 152 2.69 0.79 -17.35
C GLY A 152 3.24 1.69 -18.44
N GLU A 153 2.37 2.60 -18.85
CA GLU A 153 2.69 3.66 -19.80
C GLU A 153 2.75 4.98 -19.05
N TYR A 154 3.92 5.61 -19.09
CA TYR A 154 4.18 6.90 -18.45
C TYR A 154 4.63 7.92 -19.48
N VAL A 155 4.45 9.19 -19.14
CA VAL A 155 4.96 10.30 -19.94
C VAL A 155 5.86 11.13 -19.05
N ALA A 156 7.12 11.27 -19.47
CA ALA A 156 8.07 12.15 -18.82
C ALA A 156 8.13 13.50 -19.53
N THR A 157 7.99 14.58 -18.76
CA THR A 157 8.11 15.98 -19.21
C THR A 157 9.20 16.67 -18.40
N SER A 158 9.98 17.54 -19.03
CA SER A 158 11.01 18.33 -18.36
C SER A 158 10.76 19.82 -18.53
N THR A 159 11.15 20.62 -17.53
CA THR A 159 11.03 22.08 -17.61
C THR A 159 11.91 22.69 -18.71
N ASP A 160 12.95 22.00 -19.16
CA ASP A 160 13.82 22.43 -20.26
C ASP A 160 13.33 22.01 -21.66
N GLY A 161 12.29 21.16 -21.75
CA GLY A 161 11.72 20.64 -22.98
C GLY A 161 12.57 19.59 -23.71
N ASP A 162 13.66 19.12 -23.10
CA ASP A 162 14.57 18.12 -23.68
C ASP A 162 14.60 16.87 -22.79
N VAL A 163 13.89 15.82 -23.20
CA VAL A 163 13.82 14.53 -22.49
C VAL A 163 14.31 13.41 -23.39
N ASP A 164 15.45 12.82 -23.03
CA ASP A 164 15.95 11.57 -23.57
C ASP A 164 15.75 10.45 -22.53
N VAL A 165 14.90 9.46 -22.86
CA VAL A 165 14.66 8.33 -21.96
C VAL A 165 15.76 7.27 -22.17
N THR A 166 16.53 7.01 -21.12
CA THR A 166 17.55 5.93 -21.10
C THR A 166 17.19 4.92 -20.02
N VAL A 167 16.51 3.84 -20.38
CA VAL A 167 16.07 2.84 -19.39
C VAL A 167 17.22 1.88 -19.07
N ALA A 168 17.54 1.73 -17.79
CA ALA A 168 18.61 0.86 -17.29
C ALA A 168 18.19 -0.63 -17.19
N ASP A 169 16.92 -0.95 -17.44
CA ASP A 169 16.37 -2.31 -17.44
C ASP A 169 16.08 -2.84 -18.87
N SER A 170 16.19 -4.15 -19.03
CA SER A 170 16.32 -4.89 -20.30
C SER A 170 15.01 -5.12 -21.06
N SER A 171 13.87 -4.71 -20.52
CA SER A 171 12.54 -5.05 -21.04
C SER A 171 11.73 -3.86 -21.54
N THR A 172 12.15 -2.64 -21.23
CA THR A 172 11.44 -1.42 -21.60
C THR A 172 11.83 -0.96 -23.01
N THR A 173 10.85 -0.57 -23.82
CA THR A 173 11.09 0.11 -25.10
C THR A 173 10.77 1.59 -24.95
N ALA A 174 11.77 2.45 -25.12
CA ALA A 174 11.59 3.89 -25.12
C ALA A 174 11.52 4.43 -26.56
N THR A 175 10.45 5.17 -26.89
CA THR A 175 10.39 5.98 -28.12
C THR A 175 10.71 7.43 -27.76
N VAL A 176 11.89 7.89 -28.18
CA VAL A 176 12.44 9.22 -27.89
C VAL A 176 12.19 10.16 -29.06
N ALA A 177 11.80 11.42 -28.79
CA ALA A 177 12.06 12.49 -29.76
C ALA A 177 12.08 13.93 -29.23
N THR A 178 11.32 14.28 -28.19
CA THR A 178 11.13 15.67 -27.70
C THR A 178 10.22 15.63 -26.47
N ASP A 179 10.17 16.71 -25.67
CA ASP A 179 9.20 16.97 -24.58
C ASP A 179 7.93 16.10 -24.65
N GLY A 180 7.74 15.22 -23.66
CA GLY A 180 6.72 14.18 -23.66
C GLY A 180 7.22 12.84 -24.18
N ALA A 181 8.25 12.28 -23.54
CA ALA A 181 8.74 10.95 -23.87
C ALA A 181 7.86 9.87 -23.22
N THR A 182 7.27 9.01 -24.06
CA THR A 182 6.49 7.86 -23.58
C THR A 182 7.44 6.75 -23.13
N ILE A 183 7.32 6.38 -21.86
CA ILE A 183 7.98 5.23 -21.25
C ILE A 183 6.94 4.12 -21.25
N THR A 184 7.14 3.12 -22.12
CA THR A 184 6.32 1.90 -22.08
C THR A 184 7.17 0.81 -21.45
N ASP A 185 6.96 0.59 -20.16
CA ASP A 185 7.54 -0.56 -19.50
C ASP A 185 6.73 -1.81 -19.78
N THR A 186 7.28 -2.61 -20.69
CA THR A 186 6.91 -4.02 -20.79
C THR A 186 7.74 -4.69 -19.70
N ALA A 187 7.10 -5.12 -18.62
CA ALA A 187 7.75 -5.73 -17.46
C ALA A 187 8.94 -6.63 -17.84
N GLY A 188 9.95 -6.66 -16.97
CA GLY A 188 11.05 -7.60 -17.01
C GLY A 188 10.57 -9.04 -17.31
N PRO A 189 11.45 -9.93 -17.79
CA PRO A 189 11.09 -11.32 -18.14
C PRO A 189 10.42 -12.14 -17.01
N ASP A 190 10.30 -11.60 -15.80
CA ASP A 190 9.74 -12.23 -14.60
C ASP A 190 8.26 -11.89 -14.33
N GLY A 191 7.60 -11.05 -15.14
CA GLY A 191 6.12 -10.99 -15.16
C GLY A 191 5.45 -10.60 -13.85
N ASP A 192 6.05 -9.68 -13.07
CA ASP A 192 5.38 -9.15 -11.89
C ASP A 192 4.28 -8.17 -12.31
N THR A 193 3.05 -8.63 -12.14
CA THR A 193 1.83 -7.95 -12.59
C THR A 193 1.01 -7.69 -11.34
N GLY A 194 0.45 -6.49 -11.21
CA GLY A 194 -0.29 -6.05 -10.03
C GLY A 194 -1.17 -4.86 -10.40
N TYR A 195 -1.82 -4.24 -9.41
CA TYR A 195 -2.48 -2.97 -9.65
C TYR A 195 -1.47 -1.83 -9.68
N THR A 196 -1.74 -0.82 -10.50
CA THR A 196 -0.92 0.40 -10.58
C THR A 196 -1.65 1.56 -9.90
N ILE A 197 -0.87 2.49 -9.36
CA ILE A 197 -1.37 3.65 -8.61
C ILE A 197 -0.95 4.91 -9.37
N SER A 198 -1.87 5.85 -9.55
CA SER A 198 -1.58 7.16 -10.14
C SER A 198 -2.28 8.25 -9.35
N ALA A 199 -1.60 9.36 -9.07
CA ALA A 199 -2.22 10.50 -8.41
C ALA A 199 -3.12 11.25 -9.40
N ILE A 200 -4.36 11.57 -8.98
CA ILE A 200 -5.22 12.52 -9.71
C ILE A 200 -5.07 13.91 -9.09
N SER A 201 -5.16 13.96 -7.77
CA SER A 201 -4.85 15.14 -6.97
C SER A 201 -4.16 14.64 -5.71
N SER A 202 -2.94 15.10 -5.46
CA SER A 202 -2.23 14.80 -4.24
C SER A 202 -1.46 16.04 -3.80
N GLU A 203 -1.50 16.35 -2.51
CA GLU A 203 -0.66 17.40 -1.92
C GLU A 203 0.80 16.94 -1.74
N SER A 204 1.01 15.64 -1.55
CA SER A 204 2.33 15.01 -1.38
C SER A 204 2.63 14.11 -2.59
N GLY A 205 3.23 14.69 -3.63
CA GLY A 205 3.58 13.95 -4.84
C GLY A 205 4.56 12.81 -4.56
N GLY A 206 4.17 11.58 -4.91
CA GLY A 206 5.08 10.44 -5.06
C GLY A 206 5.16 9.41 -3.94
N ASP A 207 4.49 9.61 -2.80
CA ASP A 207 4.50 8.62 -1.70
C ASP A 207 3.36 7.58 -1.82
N ASN A 208 2.40 7.76 -2.75
CA ASN A 208 1.18 6.94 -2.84
C ASN A 208 0.39 6.82 -1.51
N VAL A 209 0.64 7.70 -0.54
CA VAL A 209 -0.09 7.79 0.73
C VAL A 209 -1.16 8.87 0.64
N MET A 210 -2.39 8.52 1.02
CA MET A 210 -3.49 9.48 1.19
C MET A 210 -3.36 10.17 2.54
N THR A 211 -2.96 11.44 2.53
CA THR A 211 -2.72 12.25 3.74
C THR A 211 -3.80 13.31 3.97
N ASP A 212 -4.56 13.65 2.93
CA ASP A 212 -5.67 14.60 3.00
C ASP A 212 -6.98 14.02 2.44
N ASN A 213 -8.12 14.62 2.81
CA ASN A 213 -9.42 14.26 2.23
C ASN A 213 -9.66 14.84 0.83
N SER A 214 -8.74 15.66 0.31
CA SER A 214 -8.73 16.15 -1.06
C SER A 214 -7.86 15.29 -1.98
N ASP A 215 -7.03 14.42 -1.40
CA ASP A 215 -6.25 13.45 -2.14
C ASP A 215 -7.20 12.49 -2.88
N ARG A 216 -6.87 12.27 -4.15
CA ARG A 216 -7.56 11.33 -5.04
C ARG A 216 -6.50 10.58 -5.80
N TYR A 217 -6.56 9.26 -5.68
CA TYR A 217 -5.69 8.36 -6.42
C TYR A 217 -6.54 7.50 -7.33
N ARG A 218 -5.97 7.13 -8.47
CA ARG A 218 -6.54 6.16 -9.39
C ARG A 218 -5.75 4.87 -9.26
N ILE A 219 -6.45 3.82 -8.85
CA ILE A 219 -5.97 2.44 -8.88
C ILE A 219 -6.40 1.86 -10.22
N THR A 220 -5.49 1.26 -10.98
CA THR A 220 -5.81 0.63 -12.28
C THR A 220 -5.41 -0.83 -12.28
N LEU A 221 -6.34 -1.69 -12.69
CA LEU A 221 -6.14 -3.11 -12.94
C LEU A 221 -6.12 -3.31 -14.46
N ASP A 222 -5.03 -3.84 -14.98
CA ASP A 222 -4.90 -4.20 -16.40
C ASP A 222 -5.17 -5.70 -16.60
N HIS A 223 -6.36 -6.02 -17.10
CA HIS A 223 -6.82 -7.38 -17.29
C HIS A 223 -6.03 -8.12 -18.38
N THR A 224 -5.39 -7.41 -19.31
CA THR A 224 -4.59 -8.01 -20.37
C THR A 224 -3.17 -8.32 -19.93
N ALA A 225 -2.58 -7.44 -19.11
CA ALA A 225 -1.26 -7.67 -18.51
C ALA A 225 -1.32 -8.71 -17.38
N LEU A 226 -2.38 -8.69 -16.57
CA LEU A 226 -2.62 -9.68 -15.50
C LEU A 226 -3.03 -11.06 -16.06
N GLY A 227 -3.76 -11.06 -17.18
CA GLY A 227 -4.31 -12.26 -17.80
C GLY A 227 -3.26 -13.07 -18.57
N GLY A 228 -3.02 -14.31 -18.13
CA GLY A 228 -2.35 -15.33 -18.95
C GLY A 228 -1.22 -16.09 -18.27
N ASN A 229 -0.51 -15.49 -17.31
CA ASN A 229 0.66 -16.13 -16.69
C ASN A 229 0.70 -16.11 -15.14
N LYS A 230 0.10 -15.11 -14.46
CA LYS A 230 0.17 -14.97 -12.99
C LYS A 230 -1.19 -14.93 -12.30
N PHE A 231 -2.20 -14.30 -12.92
CA PHE A 231 -3.57 -14.24 -12.42
C PHE A 231 -4.58 -14.70 -13.49
N ASN A 232 -5.63 -15.39 -13.07
CA ASN A 232 -6.74 -15.79 -13.93
C ASN A 232 -7.80 -14.68 -14.01
N ILE A 233 -7.36 -13.50 -14.45
CA ILE A 233 -8.20 -12.31 -14.65
C ILE A 233 -8.28 -12.09 -16.16
N ALA A 234 -9.45 -12.34 -16.75
CA ALA A 234 -9.68 -12.09 -18.17
C ALA A 234 -10.19 -10.66 -18.40
N ALA A 235 -10.00 -10.16 -19.62
CA ALA A 235 -10.69 -8.96 -20.09
C ALA A 235 -12.22 -9.18 -20.02
N LEU A 236 -12.95 -8.15 -19.61
CA LEU A 236 -14.38 -8.27 -19.36
C LEU A 236 -15.19 -8.01 -20.64
N GLY A 237 -16.15 -8.88 -20.92
CA GLY A 237 -17.11 -8.73 -21.99
C GLY A 237 -18.30 -7.87 -21.59
N ALA A 238 -19.11 -7.51 -22.59
CA ALA A 238 -20.38 -6.82 -22.37
C ALA A 238 -21.32 -7.67 -21.49
N GLY A 239 -21.84 -7.09 -20.41
CA GLY A 239 -22.74 -7.76 -19.46
C GLY A 239 -22.04 -8.51 -18.33
N ASP A 240 -20.71 -8.56 -18.30
CA ASP A 240 -19.97 -9.19 -17.20
C ASP A 240 -20.00 -8.33 -15.93
N ASP A 241 -20.02 -8.98 -14.77
CA ASP A 241 -19.91 -8.38 -13.45
C ASP A 241 -18.62 -8.82 -12.74
N VAL A 242 -18.06 -7.90 -11.96
CA VAL A 242 -16.88 -8.13 -11.12
C VAL A 242 -17.13 -7.55 -9.75
N GLU A 243 -16.71 -8.28 -8.73
CA GLU A 243 -16.62 -7.79 -7.36
C GLU A 243 -15.14 -7.56 -7.00
N LEU A 244 -14.84 -6.36 -6.50
CA LEU A 244 -13.53 -5.94 -6.04
C LEU A 244 -13.62 -5.68 -4.55
N THR A 245 -12.90 -6.44 -3.73
CA THR A 245 -12.76 -6.16 -2.30
C THR A 245 -11.37 -5.61 -2.05
N ILE A 246 -11.30 -4.35 -1.64
CA ILE A 246 -10.07 -3.65 -1.32
C ILE A 246 -9.85 -3.73 0.18
N THR A 247 -8.68 -4.18 0.59
CA THR A 247 -8.27 -4.25 2.00
C THR A 247 -7.09 -3.31 2.24
N THR A 248 -7.20 -2.43 3.22
CA THR A 248 -6.11 -1.54 3.64
C THR A 248 -5.12 -2.28 4.56
N ALA A 249 -3.92 -1.72 4.76
CA ALA A 249 -2.93 -2.26 5.71
C ALA A 249 -3.47 -2.39 7.14
N SER A 250 -4.32 -1.45 7.58
CA SER A 250 -5.03 -1.49 8.87
C SER A 250 -6.13 -2.57 8.92
N GLY A 251 -6.38 -3.29 7.82
CA GLY A 251 -7.38 -4.37 7.72
C GLY A 251 -8.82 -3.89 7.50
N ALA A 252 -9.02 -2.62 7.16
CA ALA A 252 -10.34 -2.11 6.76
C ALA A 252 -10.66 -2.62 5.36
N GLN A 253 -11.91 -3.06 5.15
CA GLN A 253 -12.35 -3.61 3.86
C GLN A 253 -13.42 -2.72 3.22
N HIS A 254 -13.35 -2.59 1.90
CA HIS A 254 -14.37 -1.95 1.08
C HIS A 254 -14.63 -2.78 -0.17
N THR A 255 -15.88 -3.16 -0.41
CA THR A 255 -16.28 -3.95 -1.59
C THR A 255 -16.98 -3.06 -2.60
N VAL A 256 -16.60 -3.19 -3.87
CA VAL A 256 -17.20 -2.50 -5.02
C VAL A 256 -17.61 -3.54 -6.04
N THR A 257 -18.82 -3.40 -6.59
CA THR A 257 -19.25 -4.19 -7.74
C THR A 257 -19.18 -3.33 -8.98
N VAL A 258 -18.44 -3.81 -9.97
CA VAL A 258 -18.22 -3.16 -11.26
C VAL A 258 -19.05 -3.92 -12.29
N GLN A 259 -19.93 -3.24 -13.03
CA GLN A 259 -20.80 -3.90 -14.01
C GLN A 259 -20.53 -3.37 -15.42
N VAL A 260 -20.15 -4.28 -16.32
CA VAL A 260 -19.94 -3.92 -17.71
C VAL A 260 -21.29 -3.83 -18.44
N PRO A 261 -21.59 -2.71 -19.13
CA PRO A 261 -22.82 -2.58 -19.90
C PRO A 261 -22.99 -3.64 -21.00
N ASP A 262 -24.24 -3.97 -21.36
CA ASP A 262 -24.57 -4.94 -22.42
C ASP A 262 -24.16 -4.51 -23.85
N SER A 263 -23.73 -3.25 -24.02
CA SER A 263 -23.21 -2.75 -25.28
C SER A 263 -22.01 -1.84 -25.06
N LEU A 264 -20.90 -2.22 -25.69
CA LEU A 264 -19.64 -1.49 -25.67
C LEU A 264 -19.42 -0.67 -26.95
N THR A 265 -20.39 -0.69 -27.88
CA THR A 265 -20.22 -0.21 -29.26
C THR A 265 -20.51 1.29 -29.46
N SER A 266 -20.67 2.08 -28.40
CA SER A 266 -21.08 3.51 -28.51
C SER A 266 -20.45 4.46 -27.50
N ALA A 267 -19.63 3.97 -26.58
CA ALA A 267 -18.82 4.84 -25.73
C ALA A 267 -17.46 5.04 -26.43
N GLY A 268 -16.76 6.14 -26.18
CA GLY A 268 -15.35 6.24 -26.58
C GLY A 268 -14.51 5.15 -25.90
N ASN A 269 -13.19 5.23 -25.99
CA ASN A 269 -12.28 4.28 -25.33
C ASN A 269 -12.47 4.17 -23.80
N VAL A 270 -13.38 4.92 -23.17
CA VAL A 270 -13.69 4.91 -21.74
C VAL A 270 -15.21 4.74 -21.51
N VAL A 271 -15.59 3.82 -20.62
CA VAL A 271 -16.96 3.53 -20.17
C VAL A 271 -17.05 3.73 -18.65
N ALA A 272 -18.14 4.31 -18.16
CA ALA A 272 -18.44 4.31 -16.72
C ALA A 272 -19.03 2.94 -16.34
N LEU A 273 -18.49 2.34 -15.27
CA LEU A 273 -18.83 0.99 -14.82
C LEU A 273 -19.58 0.99 -13.48
#